data_AF-A0A0G0BRD7-F1
#
_entry.id   AF-A0A0G0BRD7-F1
#
_cell.length_a   1.000
_cell.length_b   1.000
_cell.length_c   1.000
_cell.angle_alpha   90.00
_cell.angle_beta   90.00
_cell.angle_gamma   90.00
#
_symmetry.space_group_name_H-M   'P 1'
#
loop_
_entity.id
_entity.type
_entity.pdbx_description
1 polymer ?
#
loop_
_entity_poly.entity_id
_entity_poly.type
_entity_poly.pdbx_seq_one_letter_code
_entity_poly.pdbx_strand_id
1 'polypeptide(L)'
;MFLAHGPISYILNEKIQRKDISKLSKQEHVLVMVFSILFGILPDIDLALLSMTNIPPFQHHLLITHSLVLYLSLWILLNFVFWILKRILNKGSRKVFRDELLNVIQLSFLIGTLSHFVADILFSYSRTFYPIERQFTILGNIFPSNNFTSYILSPSFVTEILFVGIFLLMVYRRYLKNMSIANILLYIFIAFSSVLLLFSIYMNLNTYNKAFIIKDNRKVLDMDFDGIRDKYDIDTNNNGTENIYELDREEAVTFVKSISNGQYLVTNSEDTLGKIKYLFGALGSYRLISQTYYEQSLPLEPVLSEYYRTKNTPQTYTVSLNYPTLLYEYLNEYGVHTTFNKGQYIGDIFFVMEVEKVMNMGIVLDEDTFGIVLPNDTKLVTHNLEEILKYYKATEIKVLSIY
;
A
#
# COMPACT_ATOMS: atom_id res chain seq x y z
N MET A 1 4.80 6.86 4.12
CA MET A 1 6.12 6.44 3.56
C MET A 1 6.90 5.74 4.68
N PHE A 2 8.14 5.28 4.51
CA PHE A 2 8.92 4.73 5.65
C PHE A 2 10.38 5.18 5.68
N LEU A 3 11.06 5.21 4.52
CA LEU A 3 12.51 5.45 4.44
C LEU A 3 12.86 6.91 4.20
N ALA A 4 11.99 7.65 3.52
CA ALA A 4 12.32 8.96 2.97
C ALA A 4 12.02 10.14 3.90
N HIS A 5 11.33 9.96 5.02
CA HIS A 5 10.97 11.06 5.92
C HIS A 5 12.18 11.85 6.44
N GLY A 6 13.19 11.16 6.97
CA GLY A 6 14.46 11.78 7.37
C GLY A 6 15.20 12.44 6.19
N PRO A 7 15.43 11.73 5.07
CA PRO A 7 15.99 12.30 3.84
C PRO A 7 15.29 13.58 3.33
N ILE A 8 13.96 13.57 3.23
CA ILE A 8 13.14 14.72 2.78
C ILE A 8 13.33 15.90 3.74
N SER A 9 13.27 15.65 5.05
CA SER A 9 13.51 16.67 6.06
C SER A 9 14.86 17.35 5.89
N TYR A 10 15.93 16.58 5.68
CA TYR A 10 17.26 17.14 5.43
C TYR A 10 17.30 17.98 4.15
N ILE A 11 16.77 17.45 3.04
CA ILE A 11 16.75 18.14 1.74
C ILE A 11 16.05 19.50 1.86
N LEU A 12 14.89 19.54 2.52
CA LEU A 12 14.12 20.76 2.71
C LEU A 12 14.82 21.73 3.66
N ASN A 13 15.43 21.24 4.74
CA ASN A 13 16.21 22.08 5.65
C ASN A 13 17.36 22.77 4.93
N GLU A 14 18.15 22.03 4.15
CA GLU A 14 19.24 22.57 3.33
C GLU A 14 18.77 23.62 2.32
N LYS A 15 17.58 23.43 1.75
CA LYS A 15 17.05 24.31 0.72
C LYS A 15 16.45 25.59 1.32
N ILE A 16 15.60 25.45 2.34
CA ILE A 16 14.86 26.56 2.97
C ILE A 16 15.80 27.42 3.82
N GLN A 17 16.67 26.79 4.62
CA GLN A 17 17.56 27.47 5.56
C GLN A 17 18.97 27.71 5.01
N ARG A 18 19.18 27.60 3.69
CA ARG A 18 20.51 27.65 3.06
C ARG A 18 21.40 28.80 3.54
N LYS A 19 20.82 30.00 3.67
CA LYS A 19 21.55 31.21 4.06
C LYS A 19 22.06 31.13 5.50
N ASP A 20 21.25 30.63 6.42
CA ASP A 20 21.62 30.56 7.84
C ASP A 20 22.51 29.35 8.13
N ILE A 21 22.26 28.21 7.48
CA ILE A 21 23.15 27.04 7.53
C ILE A 21 24.55 27.40 7.01
N SER A 22 24.68 28.26 6.00
CA SER A 22 25.99 28.65 5.46
C SER A 22 26.86 29.48 6.42
N LYS A 23 26.27 30.03 7.49
CA LYS A 23 26.99 30.77 8.55
C LYS A 23 27.49 29.85 9.67
N LEU A 24 27.07 28.59 9.67
CA LEU A 24 27.44 27.62 10.69
C LEU A 24 28.85 27.06 10.41
N SER A 25 29.53 26.68 11.48
CA SER A 25 30.76 25.89 11.40
C SER A 25 30.46 24.48 10.87
N LYS A 26 31.49 23.77 10.40
CA LYS A 26 31.34 22.41 9.90
C LYS A 26 30.74 21.44 10.94
N GLN A 27 31.07 21.61 12.21
CA GLN A 27 30.57 20.77 13.31
C GLN A 27 29.08 21.04 13.60
N GLU A 28 28.70 22.32 13.68
CA GLU A 28 27.32 22.76 13.83
C GLU A 28 26.44 22.30 12.66
N HIS A 29 27.02 22.29 11.46
CA HIS A 29 26.33 21.80 10.27
C HIS A 29 26.02 20.30 10.37
N VAL A 30 26.99 19.48 10.77
CA VAL A 30 26.75 18.05 11.00
C VAL A 30 25.68 17.83 12.07
N LEU A 31 25.67 18.65 13.13
CA LEU A 31 24.64 18.60 14.17
C LEU A 31 23.25 18.90 13.60
N VAL A 32 23.12 19.98 12.80
CA VAL A 32 21.85 20.34 12.12
C VAL A 32 21.40 19.23 11.16
N MET A 33 22.33 18.60 10.44
CA MET A 33 22.02 17.46 9.58
C MET A 33 21.39 16.31 10.39
N VAL A 34 22.04 15.89 11.48
CA VAL A 34 21.53 14.80 12.33
C VAL A 34 20.16 15.16 12.89
N PHE A 35 19.99 16.37 13.44
CA PHE A 35 18.70 16.80 13.97
C PHE A 35 17.61 16.88 12.91
N SER A 36 17.91 17.37 11.70
CA SER A 36 16.92 17.41 10.63
C SER A 36 16.37 16.01 10.30
N ILE A 37 17.24 15.00 10.22
CA ILE A 37 16.84 13.62 9.97
C ILE A 37 15.97 13.10 11.12
N LEU A 38 16.42 13.29 12.36
CA LEU A 38 15.68 12.84 13.56
C LEU A 38 14.31 13.50 13.66
N PHE A 39 14.20 14.80 13.40
CA PHE A 39 12.92 15.52 13.43
C PHE A 39 11.98 15.08 12.30
N GLY A 40 12.51 14.64 11.17
CA GLY A 40 11.71 14.03 10.09
C GLY A 40 11.11 12.68 10.47
N ILE A 41 11.77 11.90 11.34
CA ILE A 41 11.30 10.57 11.76
C ILE A 41 10.50 10.64 13.08
N LEU A 42 10.62 11.76 13.81
CA LEU A 42 10.03 11.93 15.14
C LEU A 42 8.53 11.56 15.25
N PRO A 43 7.66 11.85 14.27
CA PRO A 43 6.26 11.41 14.33
C PRO A 43 6.06 9.89 14.38
N ASP A 44 6.92 9.11 13.70
CA ASP A 44 6.87 7.64 13.67
C ASP A 44 7.42 6.95 14.93
N ILE A 45 7.90 7.70 15.93
CA ILE A 45 8.32 7.11 17.22
C ILE A 45 7.14 6.41 17.90
N ASP A 46 5.91 6.78 17.55
CA ASP A 46 4.70 6.11 18.00
C ASP A 46 4.63 4.63 17.60
N LEU A 47 5.28 4.18 16.52
CA LEU A 47 5.36 2.76 16.15
C LEU A 47 6.03 1.94 17.25
N ALA A 48 7.07 2.48 17.88
CA ALA A 48 7.72 1.84 19.02
C ALA A 48 6.80 1.82 20.25
N LEU A 49 6.07 2.91 20.51
CA LEU A 49 5.10 2.97 21.60
C LEU A 49 3.95 1.99 21.38
N LEU A 50 3.43 1.90 20.16
CA LEU A 50 2.34 1.01 19.77
C LEU A 50 2.69 -0.45 20.02
N SER A 51 3.94 -0.84 19.75
CA SER A 51 4.43 -2.20 20.05
C SER A 51 4.38 -2.57 21.53
N MET A 52 4.24 -1.58 22.41
CA MET A 52 4.11 -1.75 23.87
C MET A 52 2.67 -1.57 24.37
N THR A 53 1.70 -1.41 23.46
CA THR A 53 0.27 -1.22 23.78
C THR A 53 -0.60 -2.26 23.08
N ASN A 54 -1.87 -2.31 23.43
CA ASN A 54 -2.86 -3.16 22.74
C ASN A 54 -3.39 -2.54 21.44
N ILE A 55 -2.87 -1.37 21.02
CA ILE A 55 -3.29 -0.73 19.77
C ILE A 55 -2.43 -1.29 18.63
N PRO A 56 -3.05 -1.83 17.56
CA PRO A 56 -2.28 -2.40 16.47
C PRO A 56 -1.36 -1.37 15.77
N PRO A 57 -0.08 -1.71 15.46
CA PRO A 57 0.86 -0.79 14.81
C PRO A 57 0.40 -0.22 13.47
N PHE A 58 -0.54 -0.91 12.81
CA PHE A 58 -1.09 -0.47 11.54
C PHE A 58 -2.02 0.74 11.63
N GLN A 59 -2.40 1.12 12.84
CA GLN A 59 -3.23 2.30 13.13
C GLN A 59 -2.41 3.57 13.43
N HIS A 60 -1.07 3.56 13.31
CA HIS A 60 -0.21 4.69 13.72
C HIS A 60 -0.58 6.03 13.06
N HIS A 61 -0.92 6.06 11.78
CA HIS A 61 -1.36 7.29 11.10
C HIS A 61 -2.68 7.88 11.67
N LEU A 62 -3.40 7.13 12.52
CA LEU A 62 -4.61 7.59 13.21
C LEU A 62 -4.34 8.10 14.63
N LEU A 63 -3.09 8.04 15.10
CA LEU A 63 -2.71 8.57 16.40
C LEU A 63 -2.52 10.10 16.39
N ILE A 64 -2.52 10.69 17.58
CA ILE A 64 -2.32 12.13 17.77
C ILE A 64 -0.90 12.60 17.42
N THR A 65 0.07 11.69 17.41
CA THR A 65 1.44 11.86 16.90
C THR A 65 1.49 12.19 15.42
N HIS A 66 0.42 11.95 14.69
CA HIS A 66 0.28 12.38 13.30
C HIS A 66 -0.60 13.63 13.16
N SER A 67 -0.75 14.45 14.22
CA SER A 67 -1.47 15.73 14.19
C SER A 67 -0.52 16.92 14.11
N LEU A 68 -0.76 17.82 13.14
CA LEU A 68 -0.05 19.08 12.99
C LEU A 68 -0.12 19.95 14.26
N VAL A 69 -1.28 19.97 14.94
CA VAL A 69 -1.50 20.80 16.13
C VAL A 69 -0.54 20.42 17.26
N LEU A 70 -0.29 19.13 17.44
CA LEU A 70 0.65 18.62 18.45
C LEU A 70 2.05 19.20 18.22
N TYR A 71 2.57 19.14 16.99
CA TYR A 71 3.94 19.57 16.71
C TYR A 71 4.10 21.08 16.68
N LEU A 72 3.06 21.84 16.33
CA LEU A 72 3.05 23.29 16.53
C LEU A 72 3.13 23.64 18.02
N SER A 73 2.41 22.92 18.89
CA SER A 73 2.50 23.11 20.33
C SER A 73 3.86 22.73 20.89
N LEU A 74 4.42 21.59 20.46
CA LEU A 74 5.78 21.17 20.85
C LEU A 74 6.84 22.15 20.36
N TRP A 75 6.69 22.74 19.18
CA TRP A 75 7.60 23.76 18.67
C TRP A 75 7.55 25.04 19.51
N ILE A 76 6.36 25.52 19.89
CA ILE A 76 6.21 26.66 20.81
C ILE A 76 6.87 26.37 22.16
N LEU A 77 6.64 25.17 22.70
CA LEU A 77 7.26 24.73 23.95
C LEU A 77 8.79 24.68 23.84
N LEU A 78 9.32 24.14 22.74
CA LEU A 78 10.75 24.08 22.46
C LEU A 78 11.38 25.47 22.42
N ASN A 79 10.72 26.43 21.77
CA ASN A 79 11.16 27.83 21.72
C ASN A 79 11.20 28.46 23.12
N PHE A 80 10.18 28.21 23.94
CA PHE A 80 10.13 28.70 25.32
C PHE A 80 11.24 28.09 26.19
N VAL A 81 11.49 26.78 26.07
CA VAL A 81 12.58 26.09 26.77
C VAL A 81 13.94 26.65 26.36
N PHE A 82 14.19 26.84 25.07
CA PHE A 82 15.45 27.45 24.62
C PHE A 82 15.62 28.88 25.08
N TRP A 83 14.55 29.67 25.16
CA TRP A 83 14.60 31.01 25.72
C TRP A 83 15.04 31.01 27.20
N ILE A 84 14.47 30.11 28.02
CA ILE A 84 14.87 29.92 29.41
C ILE A 84 16.33 29.46 29.51
N LEU A 85 16.70 28.41 28.77
CA LEU A 85 18.05 27.85 28.78
C LEU A 85 19.10 28.89 28.39
N LYS A 86 18.82 29.69 27.38
CA LYS A 86 19.68 30.80 26.96
C LYS A 86 19.90 31.80 28.10
N ARG A 87 18.83 32.18 28.82
CA ARG A 87 18.92 33.10 29.96
C ARG A 87 19.74 32.54 31.13
N ILE A 88 19.69 31.22 31.35
CA ILE A 88 20.41 30.55 32.43
C ILE A 88 21.89 30.35 32.09
N LEU A 89 22.18 29.92 30.85
CA LEU A 89 23.51 29.43 30.45
C LEU A 89 24.40 30.49 29.81
N ASN A 90 23.83 31.52 29.18
CA ASN A 90 24.59 32.66 28.70
C ASN A 90 24.70 33.73 29.80
N LYS A 91 25.70 33.58 30.68
CA LYS A 91 26.01 34.55 31.76
C LYS A 91 27.38 35.21 31.53
N GLY A 92 27.43 36.54 31.66
CA GLY A 92 28.66 37.33 31.53
C GLY A 92 29.29 37.20 30.13
N SER A 93 30.55 36.81 30.06
CA SER A 93 31.29 36.58 28.81
C SER A 93 31.09 35.18 28.20
N ARG A 94 30.45 34.23 28.91
CA ARG A 94 30.26 32.86 28.42
C ARG A 94 29.02 32.79 27.52
N LYS A 95 29.22 32.63 26.20
CA LYS A 95 28.16 32.29 25.25
C LYS A 95 28.22 30.80 24.93
N VAL A 96 27.39 30.01 25.62
CA VAL A 96 27.29 28.56 25.39
C VAL A 96 26.43 28.27 24.17
N PHE A 97 25.34 29.02 23.98
CA PHE A 97 24.46 28.88 22.83
C PHE A 97 24.57 30.06 21.87
N ARG A 98 24.92 29.77 20.61
CA ARG A 98 24.84 30.72 19.49
C ARG A 98 23.41 30.82 18.98
N ASP A 99 22.96 32.05 18.80
CA ASP A 99 21.60 32.35 18.32
C ASP A 99 21.35 31.80 16.92
N GLU A 100 22.36 31.87 16.06
CA GLU A 100 22.29 31.34 14.70
C GLU A 100 22.04 29.83 14.69
N LEU A 101 22.74 29.08 15.55
CA LEU A 101 22.56 27.64 15.66
C LEU A 101 21.19 27.27 16.23
N LEU A 102 20.77 27.94 17.31
CA LEU A 102 19.49 27.67 17.94
C LEU A 102 18.31 27.94 17.00
N ASN A 103 18.35 29.06 16.28
CA ASN A 103 17.32 29.41 15.30
C ASN A 103 17.23 28.34 14.20
N VAL A 104 18.37 27.87 13.71
CA VAL A 104 18.40 26.81 12.68
C VAL A 104 17.83 25.50 13.24
N ILE A 105 18.15 25.10 14.47
CA ILE A 105 17.62 23.89 15.10
C ILE A 105 16.10 23.99 15.32
N GLN A 106 15.61 25.11 15.84
CA GLN A 106 14.19 25.35 16.07
C GLN A 106 13.38 25.30 14.77
N LEU A 107 13.89 25.92 13.70
CA LEU A 107 13.24 25.85 12.40
C LEU A 107 13.41 24.48 11.75
N SER A 108 14.50 23.75 12.04
CA SER A 108 14.68 22.38 11.58
C SER A 108 13.67 21.41 12.17
N PHE A 109 13.27 21.63 13.43
CA PHE A 109 12.19 20.87 14.07
C PHE A 109 10.88 21.05 13.31
N LEU A 110 10.52 22.30 13.01
CA LEU A 110 9.27 22.59 12.29
C LEU A 110 9.33 22.06 10.85
N ILE A 111 10.40 22.32 10.10
CA ILE A 111 10.57 21.82 8.73
C ILE A 111 10.53 20.30 8.71
N GLY A 112 11.21 19.63 9.64
CA GLY A 112 11.27 18.17 9.68
C GLY A 112 9.90 17.55 9.93
N THR A 113 9.19 18.00 10.95
CA THR A 113 7.87 17.47 11.32
C THR A 113 6.81 17.82 10.27
N LEU A 114 6.82 19.02 9.68
CA LEU A 114 5.94 19.36 8.57
C LEU A 114 6.24 18.54 7.32
N SER A 115 7.52 18.33 7.01
CA SER A 115 7.91 17.53 5.84
C SER A 115 7.48 16.08 5.96
N HIS A 116 7.49 15.54 7.18
CA HIS A 116 6.95 14.22 7.49
C HIS A 116 5.47 14.15 7.11
N PHE A 117 4.66 15.08 7.62
CA PHE A 117 3.22 15.09 7.34
C PHE A 117 2.92 15.27 5.87
N VAL A 118 3.66 16.14 5.18
CA VAL A 118 3.54 16.33 3.72
C VAL A 118 3.87 15.02 2.98
N ALA A 119 4.91 14.30 3.39
CA ALA A 119 5.28 13.03 2.79
C ALA A 119 4.20 11.96 3.00
N ASP A 120 3.59 11.90 4.19
CA ASP A 120 2.52 10.95 4.47
C ASP A 120 1.25 11.24 3.70
N ILE A 121 0.73 12.48 3.75
CA ILE A 121 -0.51 12.83 3.05
C ILE A 121 -0.35 12.75 1.53
N LEU A 122 0.87 12.71 1.00
CA LEU A 122 1.09 12.60 -0.43
C LEU A 122 0.46 11.31 -0.99
N PHE A 123 0.63 10.17 -0.31
CA PHE A 123 0.13 8.86 -0.78
C PHE A 123 -0.68 8.07 0.25
N SER A 124 -0.61 8.43 1.53
CA SER A 124 -1.31 7.75 2.62
C SER A 124 -2.43 8.62 3.17
N TYR A 125 -3.39 7.98 3.82
CA TYR A 125 -4.40 8.66 4.63
C TYR A 125 -3.81 8.88 6.01
N SER A 126 -3.69 10.15 6.41
CA SER A 126 -3.10 10.52 7.70
C SER A 126 -3.98 11.51 8.45
N ARG A 127 -3.90 11.49 9.78
CA ARG A 127 -4.64 12.35 10.70
C ARG A 127 -4.00 13.74 10.87
N THR A 128 -3.29 14.22 9.84
CA THR A 128 -2.52 15.47 9.86
C THR A 128 -3.31 16.69 10.34
N PHE A 129 -4.54 16.87 9.89
CA PHE A 129 -5.36 18.04 10.21
C PHE A 129 -6.31 17.84 11.40
N TYR A 130 -6.17 16.79 12.21
CA TYR A 130 -7.00 16.61 13.39
C TYR A 130 -6.84 17.78 14.38
N PRO A 131 -7.95 18.33 14.95
CA PRO A 131 -9.32 17.79 14.98
C PRO A 131 -10.25 18.18 13.82
N ILE A 132 -9.78 18.94 12.83
CA ILE A 132 -10.61 19.44 11.72
C ILE A 132 -11.05 18.29 10.81
N GLU A 133 -10.12 17.42 10.43
CA GLU A 133 -10.40 16.24 9.60
C GLU A 133 -9.87 14.97 10.27
N ARG A 134 -10.56 13.84 10.06
CA ARG A 134 -10.13 12.54 10.62
C ARG A 134 -8.97 11.92 9.83
N GLN A 135 -9.02 12.00 8.51
CA GLN A 135 -8.00 11.49 7.59
C GLN A 135 -7.97 12.37 6.34
N PHE A 136 -6.77 12.61 5.81
CA PHE A 136 -6.55 13.38 4.58
C PHE A 136 -5.47 12.72 3.71
N THR A 137 -5.64 12.80 2.39
CA THR A 137 -4.64 12.39 1.40
C THR A 137 -4.74 13.24 0.14
N ILE A 138 -3.62 13.49 -0.54
CA ILE A 138 -3.55 14.26 -1.79
C ILE A 138 -3.68 13.32 -2.99
N LEU A 139 -2.80 12.32 -3.08
CA LEU A 139 -2.77 11.39 -4.22
C LEU A 139 -3.18 9.97 -3.84
N GLY A 140 -3.52 9.67 -2.57
CA GLY A 140 -3.89 8.32 -2.14
C GLY A 140 -5.12 7.76 -2.85
N ASN A 141 -6.07 8.62 -3.25
CA ASN A 141 -7.23 8.24 -4.08
C ASN A 141 -6.85 7.99 -5.55
N ILE A 142 -5.81 8.67 -6.06
CA ILE A 142 -5.36 8.58 -7.46
C ILE A 142 -4.43 7.38 -7.64
N PHE A 143 -3.58 7.13 -6.64
CA PHE A 143 -2.62 6.03 -6.60
C PHE A 143 -2.92 5.09 -5.44
N PRO A 144 -4.07 4.39 -5.46
CA PRO A 144 -4.44 3.49 -4.39
C PRO A 144 -3.40 2.36 -4.27
N SER A 145 -3.24 1.87 -3.04
CA SER A 145 -2.47 0.64 -2.83
C SER A 145 -3.20 -0.54 -3.46
N ASN A 146 -2.44 -1.43 -4.08
CA ASN A 146 -2.93 -2.61 -4.76
C ASN A 146 -2.71 -3.85 -3.87
N ASN A 147 -3.75 -4.66 -3.69
CA ASN A 147 -3.77 -5.81 -2.78
C ASN A 147 -2.80 -6.91 -3.22
N PHE A 148 -2.60 -7.06 -4.53
CA PHE A 148 -1.73 -8.08 -5.11
C PHE A 148 -0.33 -7.57 -5.49
N THR A 149 -0.06 -6.28 -5.33
CA THR A 149 1.23 -5.67 -5.63
C THR A 149 1.99 -5.37 -4.36
N SER A 150 3.24 -5.81 -4.30
CA SER A 150 4.12 -5.46 -3.19
C SER A 150 4.33 -3.95 -3.08
N TYR A 151 4.45 -3.46 -1.85
CA TYR A 151 4.77 -2.06 -1.56
C TYR A 151 5.97 -1.54 -2.36
N ILE A 152 6.97 -2.38 -2.58
CA ILE A 152 8.22 -2.05 -3.31
C ILE A 152 7.96 -1.62 -4.75
N LEU A 153 6.85 -2.06 -5.35
CA LEU A 153 6.48 -1.71 -6.73
C LEU A 153 5.49 -0.54 -6.80
N SER A 154 5.06 -0.01 -5.66
CA SER A 154 4.09 1.08 -5.58
C SER A 154 4.72 2.45 -5.95
N PRO A 155 3.92 3.40 -6.47
CA PRO A 155 4.41 4.76 -6.73
C PRO A 155 4.96 5.45 -5.47
N SER A 156 4.36 5.17 -4.31
CA SER A 156 4.79 5.71 -3.02
C SER A 156 6.22 5.28 -2.67
N PHE A 157 6.51 3.98 -2.76
CA PHE A 157 7.84 3.47 -2.46
C PHE A 157 8.90 3.97 -3.45
N VAL A 158 8.59 3.97 -4.75
CA VAL A 158 9.55 4.45 -5.75
C VAL A 158 9.86 5.94 -5.54
N THR A 159 8.87 6.72 -5.09
CA THR A 159 9.08 8.12 -4.68
C THR A 159 10.02 8.22 -3.47
N GLU A 160 9.93 7.31 -2.50
CA GLU A 160 10.88 7.27 -1.39
C GLU A 160 12.31 7.04 -1.87
N ILE A 161 12.50 6.03 -2.74
CA ILE A 161 13.79 5.69 -3.30
C ILE A 161 14.40 6.87 -4.07
N LEU A 162 13.58 7.61 -4.81
CA LEU A 162 14.01 8.83 -5.49
C LEU A 162 14.54 9.88 -4.51
N PHE A 163 13.79 10.18 -3.43
CA PHE A 163 14.22 11.14 -2.42
C PHE A 163 15.46 10.69 -1.64
N VAL A 164 15.57 9.39 -1.33
CA VAL A 164 16.79 8.81 -0.75
C VAL A 164 17.97 9.00 -1.69
N GLY A 165 17.81 8.78 -3.00
CA GLY A 165 18.86 9.02 -3.99
C GLY A 165 19.33 10.48 -4.04
N ILE A 166 18.39 11.43 -4.04
CA ILE A 166 18.68 12.87 -3.99
C ILE A 166 19.43 13.23 -2.71
N PHE A 167 18.98 12.71 -1.57
CA PHE A 167 19.64 12.91 -0.28
C PHE A 167 21.07 12.40 -0.29
N LEU A 168 21.30 11.16 -0.76
CA LEU A 168 22.63 10.57 -0.86
C LEU A 168 23.55 11.38 -1.77
N LEU A 169 23.04 11.88 -2.90
CA LEU A 169 23.79 12.78 -3.79
C LEU A 169 24.20 14.09 -3.08
N MET A 170 23.29 14.69 -2.30
CA MET A 170 23.59 15.90 -1.54
C MET A 170 24.66 15.66 -0.46
N VAL A 171 24.54 14.57 0.31
CA VAL A 171 25.51 14.18 1.33
C VAL A 171 26.87 13.88 0.70
N TYR A 172 26.90 13.07 -0.36
CA TYR A 172 28.11 12.72 -1.09
C TYR A 172 28.87 13.96 -1.58
N ARG A 173 28.16 14.90 -2.22
CA ARG A 173 28.74 16.14 -2.74
C ARG A 173 29.27 17.06 -1.66
N ARG A 174 28.70 17.04 -0.46
CA ARG A 174 29.14 17.93 0.62
C ARG A 174 30.31 17.33 1.38
N TYR A 175 30.25 16.05 1.73
CA TYR A 175 31.14 15.46 2.73
C TYR A 175 32.19 14.50 2.15
N LEU A 176 31.89 13.80 1.06
CA LEU A 176 32.75 12.72 0.55
C LEU A 176 33.62 13.16 -0.63
N LYS A 177 33.06 13.91 -1.60
CA LYS A 177 33.71 14.62 -2.75
C LYS A 177 34.78 13.91 -3.60
N ASN A 178 35.29 12.74 -3.22
CA ASN A 178 36.59 12.23 -3.66
C ASN A 178 36.49 11.08 -4.70
N MET A 179 35.29 10.65 -5.10
CA MET A 179 35.09 9.49 -5.98
C MET A 179 34.15 9.80 -7.17
N SER A 180 34.69 10.20 -8.32
CA SER A 180 33.91 10.54 -9.52
C SER A 180 32.90 9.44 -9.91
N ILE A 181 33.29 8.17 -9.77
CA ILE A 181 32.44 6.99 -10.03
C ILE A 181 31.18 6.99 -9.15
N ALA A 182 31.31 7.29 -7.85
CA ALA A 182 30.16 7.31 -6.94
C ALA A 182 29.13 8.38 -7.33
N ASN A 183 29.59 9.55 -7.81
CA ASN A 183 28.71 10.60 -8.31
C ASN A 183 27.92 10.13 -9.55
N ILE A 184 28.58 9.42 -10.48
CA ILE A 184 27.93 8.86 -11.69
C ILE A 184 26.90 7.81 -11.31
N LEU A 185 27.24 6.88 -10.42
CA LEU A 185 26.32 5.84 -9.94
C LEU A 185 25.07 6.44 -9.27
N LEU A 186 25.23 7.48 -8.45
CA LEU A 186 24.09 8.17 -7.83
C LEU A 186 23.19 8.85 -8.87
N TYR A 187 23.76 9.43 -9.92
CA TYR A 187 22.97 9.98 -11.03
C TYR A 187 22.21 8.91 -11.80
N ILE A 188 22.85 7.78 -12.11
CA ILE A 188 22.19 6.63 -12.75
C ILE A 188 21.06 6.12 -11.87
N PHE A 189 21.28 6.00 -10.56
CA PHE A 189 20.28 5.56 -9.60
C PHE A 189 19.06 6.49 -9.55
N ILE A 190 19.27 7.82 -9.51
CA ILE A 190 18.18 8.81 -9.56
C ILE A 190 17.43 8.72 -10.89
N ALA A 191 18.15 8.61 -12.01
CA ALA A 191 17.54 8.50 -13.34
C ALA A 191 16.69 7.23 -13.47
N PHE A 192 17.22 6.09 -13.03
CA PHE A 192 16.51 4.81 -13.02
C PHE A 192 15.27 4.87 -12.12
N SER A 193 15.38 5.43 -10.91
CA SER A 193 14.25 5.62 -10.00
C SER A 193 13.17 6.51 -10.61
N SER A 194 13.56 7.55 -11.36
CA SER A 194 12.62 8.44 -12.05
C SER A 194 11.86 7.71 -13.17
N VAL A 195 12.54 6.89 -13.97
CA VAL A 195 11.90 6.06 -15.01
C VAL A 195 10.98 5.02 -14.38
N LEU A 196 11.44 4.36 -13.30
CA LEU A 196 10.65 3.39 -12.56
C LEU A 196 9.40 4.02 -11.94
N LEU A 197 9.47 5.27 -11.50
CA LEU A 197 8.30 5.99 -10.97
C LEU A 197 7.23 6.19 -12.05
N LEU A 198 7.62 6.64 -13.24
CA LEU A 198 6.69 6.77 -14.37
C LEU A 198 6.07 5.44 -14.75
N PHE A 199 6.87 4.37 -14.78
CA PHE A 199 6.37 3.03 -15.05
C PHE A 199 5.41 2.52 -13.97
N SER A 200 5.74 2.71 -12.69
CA SER A 200 4.89 2.33 -11.56
C SER A 200 3.57 3.10 -11.56
N ILE A 201 3.60 4.40 -11.86
CA ILE A 201 2.40 5.23 -12.04
C ILE A 201 1.53 4.69 -13.18
N TYR A 202 2.13 4.43 -14.35
CA TYR A 202 1.41 3.87 -15.49
C TYR A 202 0.73 2.55 -15.12
N MET A 203 1.46 1.63 -14.50
CA MET A 203 0.92 0.35 -14.08
C MET A 203 -0.22 0.51 -13.07
N ASN A 204 -0.03 1.33 -12.03
CA ASN A 204 -1.03 1.56 -11.00
C ASN A 204 -2.34 2.13 -11.58
N LEU A 205 -2.26 3.10 -12.49
CA LEU A 205 -3.43 3.68 -13.17
C LEU A 205 -4.14 2.71 -14.13
N ASN A 206 -3.43 1.68 -14.60
CA ASN A 206 -3.94 0.72 -15.58
C ASN A 206 -4.29 -0.64 -14.95
N THR A 207 -4.13 -0.84 -13.65
CA THR A 207 -4.52 -2.08 -12.95
C THR A 207 -5.65 -1.76 -11.99
N TYR A 208 -6.76 -2.51 -12.08
CA TYR A 208 -7.80 -2.39 -11.06
C TYR A 208 -7.35 -3.11 -9.81
N ASN A 209 -7.22 -2.37 -8.71
CA ASN A 209 -7.05 -2.99 -7.41
C ASN A 209 -7.24 -2.01 -6.27
N LYS A 210 -8.10 -2.37 -5.31
CA LYS A 210 -8.18 -1.71 -4.01
C LYS A 210 -7.65 -2.66 -2.94
N ALA A 211 -6.80 -2.15 -2.05
CA ALA A 211 -6.28 -2.88 -0.90
C ALA A 211 -6.79 -2.39 0.46
N PHE A 212 -7.83 -1.56 0.46
CA PHE A 212 -8.56 -1.11 1.65
C PHE A 212 -9.93 -0.59 1.27
N ILE A 213 -10.87 -0.67 2.21
CA ILE A 213 -12.22 -0.13 2.05
C ILE A 213 -12.22 1.35 2.46
N ILE A 214 -12.97 2.15 1.70
CA ILE A 214 -13.21 3.55 2.02
C ILE A 214 -14.66 3.69 2.46
N LYS A 215 -14.88 4.06 3.72
CA LYS A 215 -16.21 4.36 4.28
C LYS A 215 -16.20 5.78 4.83
N ASP A 216 -17.18 6.59 4.44
CA ASP A 216 -17.28 8.01 4.82
C ASP A 216 -16.00 8.83 4.57
N ASN A 217 -15.37 8.64 3.39
CA ASN A 217 -14.08 9.22 3.00
C ASN A 217 -12.90 8.87 3.94
N ARG A 218 -12.98 7.72 4.64
CA ARG A 218 -11.92 7.24 5.52
C ARG A 218 -11.54 5.83 5.13
N LYS A 219 -10.24 5.58 5.17
CA LYS A 219 -9.69 4.24 5.09
C LYS A 219 -10.04 3.47 6.37
N VAL A 220 -10.72 2.35 6.20
CA VAL A 220 -10.99 1.35 7.23
C VAL A 220 -9.98 0.20 7.03
N LEU A 221 -9.39 -0.25 8.13
CA LEU A 221 -8.34 -1.28 8.14
C LEU A 221 -8.70 -2.50 8.97
N ASP A 222 -9.71 -2.34 9.82
CA ASP A 222 -10.14 -3.22 10.90
C ASP A 222 -11.57 -2.72 11.23
N MET A 223 -12.58 -3.43 10.76
CA MET A 223 -13.99 -3.01 10.82
C MET A 223 -14.63 -3.29 12.18
N ASP A 224 -14.29 -4.41 12.79
CA ASP A 224 -14.89 -4.94 14.02
C ASP A 224 -14.06 -4.63 15.29
N PHE A 225 -12.84 -4.11 15.12
CA PHE A 225 -11.89 -3.73 16.16
C PHE A 225 -11.31 -4.91 16.96
N ASP A 226 -11.20 -6.09 16.35
CA ASP A 226 -10.55 -7.26 16.96
C ASP A 226 -9.00 -7.19 16.96
N GLY A 227 -8.44 -6.21 16.24
CA GLY A 227 -7.00 -5.98 16.13
C GLY A 227 -6.32 -6.74 14.99
N ILE A 228 -7.08 -7.46 14.18
CA ILE A 228 -6.67 -8.07 12.92
C ILE A 228 -6.97 -7.08 11.80
N ARG A 229 -6.14 -7.09 10.74
CA ARG A 229 -6.49 -6.27 9.56
C ARG A 229 -7.50 -7.05 8.74
N ASP A 230 -8.57 -6.40 8.28
CA ASP A 230 -9.66 -7.05 7.50
C ASP A 230 -9.12 -7.98 6.41
N LYS A 231 -8.10 -7.54 5.64
CA LYS A 231 -7.50 -8.35 4.56
C LYS A 231 -6.84 -9.68 4.99
N TYR A 232 -6.67 -9.89 6.29
CA TYR A 232 -6.10 -11.09 6.90
C TYR A 232 -7.09 -11.79 7.84
N ASP A 233 -8.31 -11.29 7.92
CA ASP A 233 -9.35 -11.76 8.82
C ASP A 233 -10.31 -12.70 8.06
N ILE A 234 -10.69 -13.80 8.70
CA ILE A 234 -11.62 -14.80 8.16
C ILE A 234 -13.09 -14.40 8.33
N ASP A 235 -13.39 -13.48 9.26
CA ASP A 235 -14.73 -13.01 9.62
C ASP A 235 -14.66 -11.50 9.96
N THR A 236 -14.61 -10.67 8.92
CA THR A 236 -14.35 -9.23 9.03
C THR A 236 -15.40 -8.42 9.80
N ASN A 237 -16.56 -9.01 10.06
CA ASN A 237 -17.66 -8.35 10.76
C ASN A 237 -18.01 -9.04 12.09
N ASN A 238 -17.30 -10.13 12.42
CA ASN A 238 -17.38 -10.90 13.66
C ASN A 238 -18.79 -11.44 13.94
N ASN A 239 -19.49 -11.89 12.90
CA ASN A 239 -20.83 -12.46 13.02
C ASN A 239 -20.84 -13.99 13.18
N GLY A 240 -19.67 -14.63 13.16
CA GLY A 240 -19.48 -16.07 13.26
C GLY A 240 -19.59 -16.82 11.93
N THR A 241 -19.71 -16.11 10.81
CA THR A 241 -19.75 -16.64 9.45
C THR A 241 -18.48 -16.26 8.73
N GLU A 242 -17.83 -17.20 8.05
CA GLU A 242 -16.62 -16.86 7.29
C GLU A 242 -16.97 -16.04 6.04
N ASN A 243 -16.08 -15.11 5.70
CA ASN A 243 -16.26 -14.18 4.58
C ASN A 243 -16.67 -14.85 3.25
N ILE A 244 -16.21 -16.08 3.00
CA ILE A 244 -16.46 -16.80 1.74
C ILE A 244 -17.96 -17.09 1.53
N TYR A 245 -18.75 -17.19 2.61
CA TYR A 245 -20.18 -17.49 2.59
C TYR A 245 -21.09 -16.26 2.49
N GLU A 246 -20.55 -15.05 2.63
CA GLU A 246 -21.34 -13.83 2.79
C GLU A 246 -21.50 -13.00 1.51
N LEU A 247 -21.04 -13.49 0.37
CA LEU A 247 -21.04 -12.74 -0.88
C LEU A 247 -22.47 -12.38 -1.35
N ASP A 248 -22.74 -11.10 -1.53
CA ASP A 248 -23.89 -10.64 -2.30
C ASP A 248 -23.61 -10.82 -3.80
N ARG A 249 -24.38 -11.71 -4.42
CA ARG A 249 -24.24 -12.10 -5.83
C ARG A 249 -24.63 -10.98 -6.78
N GLU A 250 -25.61 -10.15 -6.45
CA GLU A 250 -26.05 -9.04 -7.31
C GLU A 250 -25.00 -7.92 -7.31
N GLU A 251 -24.46 -7.59 -6.14
CA GLU A 251 -23.35 -6.65 -6.02
C GLU A 251 -22.10 -7.17 -6.74
N ALA A 252 -21.81 -8.47 -6.63
CA ALA A 252 -20.69 -9.11 -7.32
C ALA A 252 -20.78 -8.97 -8.84
N VAL A 253 -21.96 -9.26 -9.42
CA VAL A 253 -22.20 -9.12 -10.87
C VAL A 253 -22.08 -7.65 -11.30
N THR A 254 -22.69 -6.75 -10.54
CA THR A 254 -22.64 -5.30 -10.82
C THR A 254 -21.21 -4.80 -10.82
N PHE A 255 -20.42 -5.21 -9.82
CA PHE A 255 -19.01 -4.87 -9.71
C PHE A 255 -18.22 -5.38 -10.92
N VAL A 256 -18.29 -6.68 -11.24
CA VAL A 256 -17.50 -7.26 -12.34
C VAL A 256 -17.86 -6.62 -13.68
N LYS A 257 -19.15 -6.38 -13.94
CA LYS A 257 -19.60 -5.64 -15.15
C LYS A 257 -19.00 -4.23 -15.18
N SER A 258 -18.93 -3.53 -14.05
CA SER A 258 -18.40 -2.16 -13.97
C SER A 258 -16.92 -2.04 -14.33
N ILE A 259 -16.10 -3.04 -13.97
CA ILE A 259 -14.66 -3.04 -14.24
C ILE A 259 -14.28 -3.71 -15.56
N SER A 260 -15.17 -4.53 -16.14
CA SER A 260 -14.93 -5.25 -17.41
C SER A 260 -15.20 -4.38 -18.64
N ASN A 261 -14.64 -3.17 -18.65
CA ASN A 261 -14.91 -2.12 -19.64
C ASN A 261 -13.73 -1.87 -20.61
N GLY A 262 -12.71 -2.73 -20.61
CA GLY A 262 -11.52 -2.60 -21.44
C GLY A 262 -10.44 -1.63 -20.90
N GLN A 263 -10.64 -0.99 -19.75
CA GLN A 263 -9.68 -0.06 -19.17
C GLN A 263 -8.49 -0.79 -18.53
N TYR A 264 -8.75 -1.83 -17.75
CA TYR A 264 -7.75 -2.43 -16.85
C TYR A 264 -6.95 -3.54 -17.52
N LEU A 265 -5.65 -3.60 -17.23
CA LEU A 265 -4.73 -4.62 -17.70
C LEU A 265 -5.04 -5.97 -17.04
N VAL A 266 -4.94 -7.02 -17.84
CA VAL A 266 -5.01 -8.40 -17.39
C VAL A 266 -3.72 -9.16 -17.70
N THR A 267 -3.59 -10.32 -17.08
CA THR A 267 -2.44 -11.21 -17.24
C THR A 267 -2.85 -12.67 -17.16
N ASN A 268 -2.21 -13.48 -17.99
CA ASN A 268 -2.27 -14.94 -17.99
C ASN A 268 -1.00 -15.59 -17.41
N SER A 269 -0.03 -14.79 -16.94
CA SER A 269 1.24 -15.17 -16.31
C SER A 269 2.24 -16.03 -17.09
N GLU A 270 1.96 -16.41 -18.34
CA GLU A 270 2.83 -17.33 -19.10
C GLU A 270 4.06 -16.64 -19.67
N ASP A 271 3.91 -15.44 -20.25
CA ASP A 271 4.98 -14.71 -20.90
C ASP A 271 5.67 -13.68 -19.98
N THR A 272 6.82 -13.14 -20.43
CA THR A 272 7.61 -12.20 -19.62
C THR A 272 6.83 -10.93 -19.29
N LEU A 273 6.08 -10.40 -20.25
CA LEU A 273 5.26 -9.21 -20.03
C LEU A 273 4.10 -9.51 -19.08
N GLY A 274 3.45 -10.66 -19.21
CA GLY A 274 2.43 -11.17 -18.30
C GLY A 274 2.93 -11.29 -16.86
N LYS A 275 4.13 -11.81 -16.64
CA LYS A 275 4.76 -11.87 -15.32
C LYS A 275 4.99 -10.49 -14.72
N ILE A 276 5.47 -9.52 -15.51
CA ILE A 276 5.62 -8.13 -15.07
C ILE A 276 4.26 -7.55 -14.70
N LYS A 277 3.25 -7.67 -15.58
CA LYS A 277 1.87 -7.23 -15.29
C LYS A 277 1.33 -7.86 -14.00
N TYR A 278 1.57 -9.16 -13.79
CA TYR A 278 1.15 -9.88 -12.59
C TYR A 278 1.83 -9.34 -11.33
N LEU A 279 3.13 -9.04 -11.36
CA LEU A 279 3.84 -8.42 -10.22
C LEU A 279 3.29 -7.04 -9.87
N PHE A 280 2.84 -6.29 -10.86
CA PHE A 280 2.19 -4.98 -10.69
C PHE A 280 0.67 -5.07 -10.46
N GLY A 281 0.13 -6.26 -10.25
CA GLY A 281 -1.23 -6.44 -9.78
C GLY A 281 -2.29 -6.40 -10.87
N ALA A 282 -1.93 -6.65 -12.13
CA ALA A 282 -2.90 -6.90 -13.20
C ALA A 282 -3.80 -8.09 -12.84
N LEU A 283 -5.05 -8.04 -13.30
CA LEU A 283 -6.04 -9.06 -12.98
C LEU A 283 -5.77 -10.32 -13.80
N GLY A 284 -5.75 -11.46 -13.11
CA GLY A 284 -6.03 -12.76 -13.71
C GLY A 284 -7.38 -13.24 -13.16
N SER A 285 -7.87 -14.37 -13.65
CA SER A 285 -9.19 -14.87 -13.26
C SER A 285 -9.41 -15.04 -11.76
N TYR A 286 -8.43 -15.61 -11.03
CA TYR A 286 -8.53 -15.71 -9.57
C TYR A 286 -8.54 -14.32 -8.90
N ARG A 287 -7.69 -13.40 -9.37
CA ARG A 287 -7.64 -12.03 -8.81
C ARG A 287 -8.91 -11.25 -9.08
N LEU A 288 -9.61 -11.53 -10.19
CA LEU A 288 -10.92 -10.98 -10.47
C LEU A 288 -11.92 -11.43 -9.39
N ILE A 289 -12.01 -12.73 -9.12
CA ILE A 289 -12.88 -13.29 -8.07
C ILE A 289 -12.50 -12.73 -6.69
N SER A 290 -11.22 -12.79 -6.31
CA SER A 290 -10.73 -12.27 -5.04
C SER A 290 -11.04 -10.78 -4.86
N GLN A 291 -10.88 -9.96 -5.90
CA GLN A 291 -11.25 -8.55 -5.84
C GLN A 291 -12.76 -8.34 -5.71
N THR A 292 -13.59 -9.16 -6.36
CA THR A 292 -15.06 -9.10 -6.23
C THR A 292 -15.51 -9.27 -4.78
N TYR A 293 -14.94 -10.27 -4.11
CA TYR A 293 -15.13 -10.50 -2.68
C TYR A 293 -14.58 -9.34 -1.83
N TYR A 294 -13.38 -8.85 -2.16
CA TYR A 294 -12.74 -7.76 -1.43
C TYR A 294 -13.52 -6.44 -1.47
N GLU A 295 -14.18 -6.10 -2.58
CA GLU A 295 -15.00 -4.87 -2.68
C GLU A 295 -16.20 -4.88 -1.73
N GLN A 296 -16.66 -6.07 -1.34
CA GLN A 296 -17.72 -6.25 -0.35
C GLN A 296 -17.18 -6.41 1.08
N SER A 297 -15.87 -6.21 1.29
CA SER A 297 -15.17 -6.43 2.56
C SER A 297 -14.99 -7.90 2.95
N LEU A 298 -15.03 -8.83 1.99
CA LEU A 298 -15.05 -10.28 2.27
C LEU A 298 -13.81 -11.02 1.74
N PRO A 299 -12.57 -10.72 2.18
CA PRO A 299 -11.36 -11.30 1.61
C PRO A 299 -11.34 -12.84 1.65
N LEU A 300 -10.99 -13.47 0.52
CA LEU A 300 -10.95 -14.93 0.36
C LEU A 300 -9.65 -15.55 0.88
N GLU A 301 -8.51 -14.88 0.68
CA GLU A 301 -7.19 -15.40 1.01
C GLU A 301 -7.03 -15.90 2.46
N PRO A 302 -7.54 -15.20 3.50
CA PRO A 302 -7.44 -15.69 4.88
C PRO A 302 -8.21 -16.98 5.10
N VAL A 303 -9.45 -17.10 4.58
CA VAL A 303 -10.28 -18.31 4.68
C VAL A 303 -9.58 -19.50 4.01
N LEU A 304 -9.10 -19.33 2.78
CA LEU A 304 -8.40 -20.37 2.03
C LEU A 304 -7.06 -20.77 2.69
N SER A 305 -6.37 -19.80 3.30
CA SER A 305 -5.15 -20.07 4.06
C SER A 305 -5.43 -20.91 5.32
N GLU A 306 -6.50 -20.61 6.04
CA GLU A 306 -6.89 -21.36 7.23
C GLU A 306 -7.33 -22.79 6.90
N TYR A 307 -8.12 -22.94 5.83
CA TYR A 307 -8.46 -24.25 5.26
C TYR A 307 -7.22 -25.10 4.98
N TYR A 308 -6.23 -24.53 4.27
CA TYR A 308 -4.98 -25.24 3.96
C TYR A 308 -4.22 -25.65 5.22
N ARG A 309 -4.13 -24.76 6.23
CA ARG A 309 -3.42 -25.02 7.48
C ARG A 309 -4.08 -26.14 8.29
N THR A 310 -5.40 -26.12 8.37
CA THR A 310 -6.18 -27.15 9.06
C THR A 310 -5.97 -28.53 8.43
N LYS A 311 -5.88 -28.61 7.10
CA LYS A 311 -5.67 -29.89 6.40
C LYS A 311 -4.23 -30.40 6.41
N ASN A 312 -3.25 -29.52 6.21
CA ASN A 312 -1.88 -29.93 5.90
C ASN A 312 -0.88 -29.72 7.05
N THR A 313 -1.29 -29.02 8.12
CA THR A 313 -0.46 -28.73 9.30
C THR A 313 0.99 -28.32 8.96
N PRO A 314 1.17 -27.29 8.10
CA PRO A 314 2.50 -26.93 7.61
C PRO A 314 3.41 -26.48 8.76
N GLN A 315 4.61 -27.03 8.82
CA GLN A 315 5.63 -26.67 9.82
C GLN A 315 6.46 -25.44 9.39
N THR A 316 5.84 -24.50 8.70
CA THR A 316 6.50 -23.28 8.22
C THR A 316 5.65 -22.04 8.49
N TYR A 317 6.32 -20.93 8.75
CA TYR A 317 5.65 -19.63 8.91
C TYR A 317 5.14 -19.10 7.57
N THR A 318 5.82 -19.42 6.46
CA THR A 318 5.46 -19.03 5.11
C THR A 318 5.09 -20.25 4.28
N VAL A 319 3.95 -20.15 3.58
CA VAL A 319 3.48 -21.17 2.65
C VAL A 319 3.12 -20.47 1.35
N SER A 320 3.64 -20.99 0.23
CA SER A 320 3.22 -20.56 -1.09
C SER A 320 1.95 -21.32 -1.45
N LEU A 321 0.82 -20.61 -1.52
CA LEU A 321 -0.49 -21.20 -1.78
C LEU A 321 -0.89 -20.98 -3.24
N ASN A 322 -1.34 -22.05 -3.90
CA ASN A 322 -2.00 -21.95 -5.20
C ASN A 322 -3.50 -21.71 -4.96
N TYR A 323 -3.85 -20.44 -4.72
CA TYR A 323 -5.23 -20.06 -4.41
C TYR A 323 -6.27 -20.51 -5.45
N PRO A 324 -6.01 -20.48 -6.77
CA PRO A 324 -6.87 -21.12 -7.75
C PRO A 324 -7.30 -22.55 -7.42
N THR A 325 -6.33 -23.39 -7.08
CA THR A 325 -6.57 -24.81 -6.75
C THR A 325 -7.25 -24.95 -5.40
N LEU A 326 -6.81 -24.17 -4.39
CA LEU A 326 -7.42 -24.22 -3.06
C LEU A 326 -8.87 -23.77 -3.05
N LEU A 327 -9.22 -22.74 -3.83
CA LEU A 327 -10.60 -22.28 -3.96
C LEU A 327 -11.46 -23.38 -4.56
N TYR A 328 -10.98 -24.07 -5.59
CA TYR A 328 -11.69 -25.23 -6.17
C TYR A 328 -11.85 -26.36 -5.14
N GLU A 329 -10.78 -26.76 -4.45
CA GLU A 329 -10.83 -27.82 -3.43
C GLU A 329 -11.82 -27.49 -2.32
N TYR A 330 -11.78 -26.25 -1.81
CA TYR A 330 -12.68 -25.75 -0.79
C TYR A 330 -14.14 -25.82 -1.22
N LEU A 331 -14.45 -25.26 -2.39
CA LEU A 331 -15.82 -25.25 -2.93
C LEU A 331 -16.27 -26.65 -3.34
N ASN A 332 -15.35 -27.54 -3.71
CA ASN A 332 -15.68 -28.91 -4.04
C ASN A 332 -16.06 -29.73 -2.80
N GLU A 333 -15.51 -29.39 -1.63
CA GLU A 333 -15.82 -30.07 -0.37
C GLU A 333 -17.04 -29.51 0.35
N TYR A 334 -17.17 -28.18 0.38
CA TYR A 334 -18.21 -27.49 1.16
C TYR A 334 -19.32 -26.86 0.33
N GLY A 335 -19.10 -26.67 -0.98
CA GLY A 335 -20.07 -26.08 -1.89
C GLY A 335 -21.01 -27.12 -2.52
N VAL A 336 -21.94 -26.63 -3.33
CA VAL A 336 -22.87 -27.45 -4.11
C VAL A 336 -22.43 -27.53 -5.55
N HIS A 337 -22.44 -28.76 -6.07
CA HIS A 337 -21.99 -29.14 -7.39
C HIS A 337 -23.12 -29.15 -8.39
N THR A 338 -23.02 -28.33 -9.44
CA THR A 338 -23.94 -28.41 -10.57
C THR A 338 -23.22 -28.18 -11.90
N THR A 339 -23.69 -28.85 -12.95
CA THR A 339 -23.31 -28.52 -14.32
C THR A 339 -23.96 -27.20 -14.70
N PHE A 340 -23.22 -26.31 -15.36
CA PHE A 340 -23.77 -25.03 -15.79
C PHE A 340 -25.05 -25.20 -16.62
N ASN A 341 -26.07 -24.42 -16.27
CA ASN A 341 -27.32 -24.31 -17.01
C ASN A 341 -27.65 -22.83 -17.21
N LYS A 342 -28.10 -22.46 -18.42
CA LYS A 342 -28.34 -21.05 -18.79
C LYS A 342 -29.40 -20.42 -17.88
N GLY A 343 -29.13 -19.20 -17.44
CA GLY A 343 -30.01 -18.42 -16.55
C GLY A 343 -30.07 -18.91 -15.11
N GLN A 344 -29.30 -19.93 -14.74
CA GLN A 344 -29.10 -20.35 -13.36
C GLN A 344 -27.70 -19.92 -12.89
N TYR A 345 -27.53 -19.74 -11.58
CA TYR A 345 -26.21 -19.48 -10.97
C TYR A 345 -25.56 -18.12 -11.29
N ILE A 346 -26.37 -17.10 -11.62
CA ILE A 346 -25.87 -15.73 -11.78
C ILE A 346 -25.20 -15.27 -10.48
N GLY A 347 -23.97 -14.74 -10.61
CA GLY A 347 -23.09 -14.33 -9.52
C GLY A 347 -22.25 -15.45 -8.90
N ASP A 348 -22.44 -16.71 -9.32
CA ASP A 348 -21.65 -17.83 -8.81
C ASP A 348 -20.30 -17.97 -9.53
N ILE A 349 -19.36 -18.62 -8.84
CA ILE A 349 -18.05 -18.96 -9.37
C ILE A 349 -18.18 -20.20 -10.27
N PHE A 350 -17.60 -20.11 -11.46
CA PHE A 350 -17.44 -21.26 -12.34
C PHE A 350 -15.97 -21.61 -12.56
N PHE A 351 -15.73 -22.87 -12.88
CA PHE A 351 -14.42 -23.43 -13.18
C PHE A 351 -14.45 -24.06 -14.57
N VAL A 352 -13.38 -23.82 -15.33
CA VAL A 352 -13.11 -24.50 -16.60
C VAL A 352 -12.18 -25.66 -16.30
N MET A 353 -12.64 -26.87 -16.58
CA MET A 353 -11.99 -28.11 -16.14
C MET A 353 -11.53 -28.98 -17.31
N GLU A 354 -10.29 -29.44 -17.27
CA GLU A 354 -9.77 -30.49 -18.16
C GLU A 354 -9.34 -31.68 -17.31
N VAL A 355 -10.06 -32.80 -17.39
CA VAL A 355 -9.73 -34.06 -16.67
C VAL A 355 -9.37 -33.80 -15.19
N GLU A 356 -10.32 -33.23 -14.43
CA GLU A 356 -10.19 -32.87 -13.00
C GLU A 356 -9.16 -31.77 -12.66
N LYS A 357 -8.50 -31.18 -13.66
CA LYS A 357 -7.59 -30.05 -13.48
C LYS A 357 -8.31 -28.72 -13.75
N VAL A 358 -8.18 -27.77 -12.83
CA VAL A 358 -8.63 -26.39 -13.01
C VAL A 358 -7.74 -25.72 -14.05
N MET A 359 -8.33 -25.40 -15.20
CA MET A 359 -7.66 -24.66 -16.28
C MET A 359 -7.88 -23.17 -16.14
N ASN A 360 -9.08 -22.77 -15.74
CA ASN A 360 -9.43 -21.37 -15.48
C ASN A 360 -10.65 -21.28 -14.56
N MET A 361 -11.05 -20.06 -14.20
CA MET A 361 -12.24 -19.78 -13.40
C MET A 361 -12.83 -18.41 -13.75
N GLY A 362 -14.00 -18.11 -13.24
CA GLY A 362 -14.62 -16.80 -13.38
C GLY A 362 -15.92 -16.69 -12.61
N ILE A 363 -16.68 -15.64 -12.90
CA ILE A 363 -18.01 -15.39 -12.33
C ILE A 363 -19.05 -15.35 -13.44
N VAL A 364 -20.20 -15.99 -13.24
CA VAL A 364 -21.34 -15.93 -14.16
C VAL A 364 -22.02 -14.56 -14.00
N LEU A 365 -22.10 -13.76 -15.06
CA LEU A 365 -22.62 -12.39 -15.01
C LEU A 365 -24.05 -12.27 -15.55
N ASP A 366 -24.44 -13.19 -16.43
CA ASP A 366 -25.74 -13.25 -17.09
C ASP A 366 -25.95 -14.64 -17.72
N GLU A 367 -27.05 -14.85 -18.43
CA GLU A 367 -27.39 -16.13 -19.07
C GLU A 367 -26.29 -16.67 -20.00
N ASP A 368 -25.54 -15.78 -20.65
CA ASP A 368 -24.49 -16.11 -21.61
C ASP A 368 -23.28 -15.16 -21.50
N THR A 369 -23.11 -14.49 -20.36
CA THR A 369 -22.02 -13.53 -20.14
C THR A 369 -21.24 -13.88 -18.89
N PHE A 370 -19.91 -13.86 -18.99
CA PHE A 370 -19.00 -14.35 -17.97
C PHE A 370 -17.86 -13.35 -17.74
N GLY A 371 -17.49 -13.19 -16.46
CA GLY A 371 -16.30 -12.47 -16.03
C GLY A 371 -15.16 -13.46 -15.85
N ILE A 372 -14.27 -13.51 -16.83
CA ILE A 372 -13.12 -14.42 -16.89
C ILE A 372 -12.00 -13.73 -17.64
N VAL A 373 -10.75 -14.06 -17.32
CA VAL A 373 -9.60 -13.62 -18.13
C VAL A 373 -9.18 -14.78 -19.02
N LEU A 374 -9.31 -14.62 -20.33
CA LEU A 374 -8.80 -15.56 -21.32
C LEU A 374 -7.32 -15.29 -21.61
N PRO A 375 -6.54 -16.28 -22.07
CA PRO A 375 -5.11 -16.09 -22.21
C PRO A 375 -4.70 -15.11 -23.32
N ASN A 376 -5.57 -14.84 -24.29
CA ASN A 376 -5.27 -13.84 -25.33
C ASN A 376 -5.63 -12.41 -24.91
N ASP A 377 -6.21 -12.23 -23.72
CA ASP A 377 -6.65 -10.92 -23.28
C ASP A 377 -5.46 -10.04 -22.88
N THR A 378 -5.57 -8.77 -23.25
CA THR A 378 -4.64 -7.73 -22.80
C THR A 378 -5.31 -6.72 -21.88
N LYS A 379 -6.65 -6.65 -21.93
CA LYS A 379 -7.52 -5.80 -21.13
C LYS A 379 -8.70 -6.60 -20.60
N LEU A 380 -9.25 -6.18 -19.46
CA LEU A 380 -10.39 -6.85 -18.83
C LEU A 380 -11.68 -6.55 -19.59
N VAL A 381 -12.31 -7.59 -20.10
CA VAL A 381 -13.58 -7.56 -20.82
C VAL A 381 -14.43 -8.76 -20.37
N THR A 382 -15.71 -8.75 -20.71
CA THR A 382 -16.58 -9.92 -20.52
C THR A 382 -16.55 -10.83 -21.74
N HIS A 383 -16.81 -12.11 -21.53
CA HIS A 383 -16.85 -13.13 -22.58
C HIS A 383 -18.19 -13.86 -22.60
N ASN A 384 -18.54 -14.42 -23.76
CA ASN A 384 -19.66 -15.35 -23.87
C ASN A 384 -19.20 -16.81 -23.76
N LEU A 385 -20.16 -17.72 -23.61
CA LEU A 385 -19.89 -19.16 -23.45
C LEU A 385 -19.14 -19.74 -24.66
N GLU A 386 -19.51 -19.33 -25.88
CA GLU A 386 -18.90 -19.82 -27.12
C GLU A 386 -17.40 -19.48 -27.19
N GLU A 387 -17.03 -18.25 -26.82
CA GLU A 387 -15.65 -17.79 -26.77
C GLU A 387 -14.80 -18.61 -25.79
N ILE A 388 -15.35 -18.90 -24.61
CA ILE A 388 -14.68 -19.72 -23.58
C ILE A 388 -14.45 -21.13 -24.12
N LEU A 389 -15.49 -21.77 -24.64
CA LEU A 389 -15.41 -23.15 -25.17
C LEU A 389 -14.54 -23.27 -26.42
N LYS A 390 -14.48 -22.22 -27.23
CA LYS A 390 -13.58 -22.15 -28.39
C LYS A 390 -12.11 -22.13 -27.97
N TYR A 391 -11.81 -21.45 -26.86
CA TYR A 391 -10.46 -21.37 -26.31
C TYR A 391 -10.07 -22.67 -25.61
N TYR A 392 -10.90 -23.12 -24.67
CA TYR A 392 -10.68 -24.34 -23.89
C TYR A 392 -11.38 -25.53 -24.54
N LYS A 393 -10.76 -26.06 -25.61
CA LYS A 393 -11.30 -27.23 -26.31
C LYS A 393 -11.30 -28.46 -25.38
N ALA A 394 -12.37 -29.26 -25.44
CA ALA A 394 -12.53 -30.49 -24.66
C ALA A 394 -12.59 -30.31 -23.12
N THR A 395 -13.01 -29.14 -22.64
CA THR A 395 -13.20 -28.86 -21.21
C THR A 395 -14.68 -28.84 -20.81
N GLU A 396 -14.97 -29.26 -19.57
CA GLU A 396 -16.27 -29.09 -18.93
C GLU A 396 -16.30 -27.77 -18.15
N ILE A 397 -17.44 -27.07 -18.14
CA ILE A 397 -17.67 -25.94 -17.23
C ILE A 397 -18.47 -26.43 -16.04
N LYS A 398 -17.84 -26.38 -14.86
CA LYS A 398 -18.47 -26.71 -13.59
C LYS A 398 -18.79 -25.44 -12.84
N VAL A 399 -19.99 -25.35 -12.28
CA VAL A 399 -20.36 -24.25 -11.38
C VAL A 399 -20.32 -24.81 -9.97
N LEU A 400 -19.61 -24.09 -9.09
CA LEU A 400 -19.59 -24.40 -7.67
C LEU A 400 -20.17 -23.20 -6.94
N SER A 401 -21.33 -23.43 -6.33
CA SER A 401 -22.05 -22.39 -5.60
C SER A 401 -21.95 -22.63 -4.10
N ILE A 402 -21.88 -21.54 -3.35
CA ILE A 402 -21.99 -21.53 -1.90
C ILE A 402 -23.44 -21.19 -1.54
N TYR A 403 -24.07 -21.99 -0.69
CA TYR A 403 -25.46 -21.80 -0.24
C TYR A 403 -25.55 -21.14 1.13
#